data_AF-A0A3N0DXS8-F1
#
_entry.id   AF-A0A3N0DXS8-F1
#
_cell.length_a   1.000
_cell.length_b   1.000
_cell.length_c   1.000
_cell.angle_alpha   90.00
_cell.angle_beta   90.00
_cell.angle_gamma   90.00
#
_symmetry.space_group_name_H-M   'P 1'
#
loop_
_entity.id
_entity.type
_entity.pdbx_description
1 polymer ?
#
loop_
_entity_poly.entity_id
_entity_poly.type
_entity_poly.pdbx_seq_one_letter_code
_entity_poly.pdbx_strand_id
1 'polypeptide(L)'
;MATTATTPTRFDSDLFAAAKAAGGRAHRSAAQQLAHWARLGQELEASAGVSQRDIDRVLAGQIQYDEVGTHTQAAVRTAWREQLEDDLAALDLRARFEAEGRTRWSEADATGEVTVEMPAPKKPAKKVASRSPKRAR
;
A
#
# COMPACT_ATOMS: atom_id res chain seq x y z
N MET A 1 -37.27 12.25 17.21
CA MET A 1 -36.68 11.42 16.14
C MET A 1 -35.36 12.06 15.74
N ALA A 2 -34.22 11.52 16.16
CA ALA A 2 -32.92 12.07 15.76
C ALA A 2 -32.63 11.65 14.31
N THR A 3 -32.40 12.62 13.43
CA THR A 3 -31.93 12.38 12.06
C THR A 3 -30.49 11.89 12.11
N THR A 4 -30.23 10.65 11.70
CA THR A 4 -28.86 10.16 11.50
C THR A 4 -28.21 10.91 10.35
N ALA A 5 -27.26 11.79 10.68
CA ALA A 5 -26.42 12.46 9.69
C ALA A 5 -25.48 11.43 9.05
N THR A 6 -25.36 11.47 7.73
CA THR A 6 -24.43 10.64 6.95
C THR A 6 -23.38 11.51 6.27
N THR A 7 -22.11 11.15 6.40
CA THR A 7 -21.00 11.83 5.72
C THR A 7 -20.61 11.07 4.45
N PRO A 8 -20.57 11.72 3.27
CA PRO A 8 -20.09 11.10 2.04
C PRO A 8 -18.61 10.68 2.19
N THR A 9 -18.31 9.41 1.92
CA THR A 9 -16.94 8.86 1.97
C THR A 9 -16.67 8.09 0.67
N ARG A 10 -15.45 8.22 0.12
CA ARG A 10 -15.02 7.43 -1.02
C ARG A 10 -14.50 6.07 -0.56
N PHE A 11 -14.84 5.03 -1.29
CA PHE A 11 -14.37 3.67 -1.05
C PHE A 11 -13.71 3.14 -2.32
N ASP A 12 -12.76 2.23 -2.13
CA ASP A 12 -12.22 1.43 -3.22
C ASP A 12 -13.34 0.66 -3.95
N SER A 13 -13.20 0.52 -5.27
CA SER A 13 -14.23 -0.11 -6.12
C SER A 13 -14.42 -1.58 -5.79
N ASP A 14 -13.35 -2.29 -5.46
CA ASP A 14 -13.39 -3.72 -5.16
C ASP A 14 -14.02 -3.95 -3.79
N LEU A 15 -13.70 -3.10 -2.82
CA LEU A 15 -14.37 -3.10 -1.51
C LEU A 15 -15.89 -2.84 -1.65
N PHE A 16 -16.27 -1.88 -2.49
CA PHE A 16 -17.69 -1.59 -2.76
C PHE A 16 -18.38 -2.76 -3.47
N ALA A 17 -17.73 -3.40 -4.45
CA ALA A 17 -18.24 -4.57 -5.14
C ALA A 17 -18.43 -5.76 -4.18
N ALA A 18 -17.47 -6.00 -3.29
CA ALA A 18 -17.57 -7.01 -2.24
C ALA A 18 -18.75 -6.74 -1.30
N ALA A 19 -18.93 -5.48 -0.88
CA ALA A 19 -20.06 -5.07 -0.05
C ALA A 19 -21.40 -5.27 -0.75
N LYS A 20 -21.50 -4.98 -2.05
CA LYS A 20 -22.70 -5.24 -2.85
C LYS A 20 -23.04 -6.72 -2.90
N ALA A 21 -22.06 -7.58 -3.16
CA ALA A 21 -22.26 -9.02 -3.22
C ALA A 21 -22.67 -9.61 -1.85
N ALA A 22 -22.03 -9.19 -0.77
CA ALA A 22 -22.37 -9.63 0.58
C ALA A 22 -23.73 -9.08 1.05
N GLY A 23 -24.01 -7.80 0.77
CA GLY A 23 -25.28 -7.16 1.08
C GLY A 23 -26.46 -7.82 0.39
N GLY A 24 -26.30 -8.24 -0.87
CA GLY A 24 -27.34 -8.98 -1.60
C GLY A 24 -27.83 -10.25 -0.89
N ARG A 25 -26.92 -10.99 -0.23
CA ARG A 25 -27.28 -12.19 0.55
C ARG A 25 -27.97 -11.86 1.88
N ALA A 26 -27.76 -10.67 2.42
CA ALA A 26 -28.30 -10.21 3.68
C ALA A 26 -29.44 -9.18 3.53
N HIS A 27 -29.94 -8.98 2.30
CA HIS A 27 -30.94 -7.97 1.94
C HIS A 27 -30.54 -6.53 2.35
N ARG A 28 -29.27 -6.17 2.15
CA ARG A 28 -28.71 -4.83 2.41
C ARG A 28 -28.14 -4.22 1.13
N SER A 29 -28.22 -2.90 1.01
CA SER A 29 -27.46 -2.16 0.01
C SER A 29 -25.95 -2.23 0.30
N ALA A 30 -25.10 -1.92 -0.69
CA ALA A 30 -23.65 -1.89 -0.50
C ALA A 30 -23.24 -0.92 0.62
N ALA A 31 -23.82 0.29 0.66
CA ALA A 31 -23.54 1.28 1.70
C ALA A 31 -23.98 0.80 3.10
N GLN A 32 -25.14 0.13 3.20
CA GLN A 32 -25.59 -0.47 4.46
C GLN A 32 -24.67 -1.60 4.91
N GLN A 33 -24.19 -2.41 3.96
CA GLN A 33 -23.26 -3.51 4.25
C GLN A 33 -21.89 -2.99 4.70
N LEU A 34 -21.38 -1.92 4.08
CA LEU A 34 -20.15 -1.24 4.52
C LEU A 34 -20.31 -0.69 5.94
N ALA A 35 -21.42 0.03 6.21
CA ALA A 35 -21.71 0.54 7.55
C ALA A 35 -21.82 -0.60 8.59
N HIS A 36 -22.37 -1.74 8.19
CA HIS A 36 -22.44 -2.92 9.05
C HIS A 36 -21.06 -3.49 9.36
N TRP A 37 -20.20 -3.66 8.36
CA TRP A 37 -18.82 -4.12 8.57
C TRP A 37 -18.00 -3.14 9.41
N ALA A 38 -18.15 -1.83 9.20
CA ALA A 38 -17.46 -0.82 10.00
C ALA A 38 -17.83 -0.93 11.49
N ARG A 39 -19.13 -1.05 11.80
CA ARG A 39 -19.59 -1.26 13.18
C ARG A 39 -19.10 -2.58 13.75
N LEU A 40 -19.17 -3.66 12.97
CA LEU A 40 -18.69 -4.96 13.42
C LEU A 40 -17.18 -4.94 13.69
N GLY A 41 -16.40 -4.27 12.85
CA GLY A 41 -14.96 -4.06 13.05
C GLY A 41 -14.67 -3.30 14.34
N GLN A 42 -15.38 -2.19 14.58
CA GLN A 42 -15.27 -1.42 15.82
C GLN A 42 -15.53 -2.28 17.07
N GLU A 43 -16.58 -3.11 17.06
CA GLU A 43 -16.89 -4.01 18.18
C GLU A 43 -15.85 -5.11 18.34
N LEU A 44 -15.32 -5.66 17.23
CA LEU A 44 -14.27 -6.66 17.27
C LEU A 44 -12.97 -6.11 17.87
N GLU A 45 -12.57 -4.89 17.49
CA GLU A 45 -11.40 -4.20 18.05
C GLU A 45 -11.58 -3.82 19.52
N ALA A 46 -12.80 -3.45 19.93
CA ALA A 46 -13.09 -3.16 21.32
C ALA A 46 -13.15 -4.42 22.20
N SER A 47 -13.35 -5.60 21.59
CA SER A 47 -13.42 -6.88 22.29
C SER A 47 -12.04 -7.46 22.60
N ALA A 48 -11.96 -8.32 23.62
CA ALA A 48 -10.75 -9.11 23.89
C ALA A 48 -10.48 -10.22 22.85
N GLY A 49 -11.30 -10.34 21.80
CA GLY A 49 -11.18 -11.36 20.76
C GLY A 49 -10.06 -11.10 19.74
N VAL A 50 -9.51 -9.88 19.73
CA VAL A 50 -8.37 -9.48 18.90
C VAL A 50 -7.23 -9.06 19.84
N SER A 51 -6.15 -9.86 19.86
CA SER A 51 -4.99 -9.59 20.71
C SER A 51 -4.00 -8.70 19.97
N GLN A 52 -3.97 -7.39 20.26
CA GLN A 52 -3.01 -6.48 19.63
C GLN A 52 -1.56 -6.95 19.83
N ARG A 53 -1.26 -7.47 21.02
CA ARG A 53 0.06 -8.04 21.32
C ARG A 53 0.42 -9.18 20.37
N ASP A 54 -0.51 -10.09 20.08
CA ASP A 54 -0.20 -11.21 19.19
C ASP A 54 -0.15 -10.79 17.73
N ILE A 55 -0.93 -9.77 17.31
CA ILE A 55 -0.75 -9.13 16.00
C ILE A 55 0.70 -8.64 15.85
N ASP A 56 1.18 -7.84 16.81
CA ASP A 56 2.53 -7.26 16.76
C ASP A 56 3.61 -8.36 16.72
N ARG A 57 3.41 -9.46 17.47
CA ARG A 57 4.33 -10.60 17.49
C ARG A 57 4.34 -11.36 16.16
N VAL A 58 3.20 -11.53 15.50
CA VAL A 58 3.14 -12.14 14.15
C VAL A 58 3.83 -11.23 13.14
N LEU A 59 3.54 -9.92 13.16
CA LEU A 59 4.15 -8.96 12.25
C LEU A 59 5.67 -8.84 12.45
N ALA A 60 6.15 -9.02 13.69
CA ALA A 60 7.58 -9.09 14.01
C ALA A 60 8.22 -10.46 13.73
N GLY A 61 7.47 -11.45 13.24
CA GLY A 61 7.95 -12.81 12.97
C GLY A 61 8.30 -13.63 14.21
N GLN A 62 7.79 -13.24 15.39
CA GLN A 62 8.09 -13.89 16.68
C GLN A 62 7.22 -15.10 16.97
N ILE A 63 6.02 -15.15 16.37
CA ILE A 63 5.11 -16.31 16.39
C ILE A 63 4.54 -16.54 15.00
N GLN A 64 4.07 -17.75 14.73
CA GLN A 64 3.51 -18.09 13.43
C GLN A 64 2.08 -17.58 13.29
N TYR A 65 1.70 -17.21 12.07
CA TYR A 65 0.34 -16.77 11.75
C TYR A 65 -0.73 -17.82 12.08
N ASP A 66 -0.41 -19.11 11.92
CA ASP A 66 -1.34 -20.21 12.23
C ASP A 66 -1.45 -20.54 13.72
N GLU A 67 -0.65 -19.89 14.58
CA GLU A 67 -0.70 -20.06 16.03
C GLU A 67 -1.67 -19.11 16.74
N VAL A 68 -2.20 -18.11 16.02
CA VAL A 68 -3.16 -17.13 16.58
C VAL A 68 -4.60 -17.43 16.15
N GLY A 69 -5.57 -16.95 16.94
CA GLY A 69 -6.99 -17.15 16.64
C GLY A 69 -7.46 -16.47 15.35
N THR A 70 -8.54 -16.96 14.76
CA THR A 70 -9.05 -16.52 13.43
C THR A 70 -9.32 -15.01 13.31
N HIS A 71 -9.78 -14.37 14.39
CA HIS A 71 -9.98 -12.91 14.41
C HIS A 71 -8.64 -12.16 14.41
N THR A 72 -7.65 -12.66 15.16
CA THR A 72 -6.29 -12.09 15.16
C THR A 72 -5.62 -12.30 13.80
N GLN A 73 -5.79 -13.47 13.18
CA GLN A 73 -5.35 -13.72 11.80
C GLN A 73 -5.98 -12.74 10.80
N ALA A 74 -7.28 -12.45 10.93
CA ALA A 74 -7.95 -11.48 10.05
C ALA A 74 -7.35 -10.08 10.20
N ALA A 75 -7.06 -9.65 11.43
CA ALA A 75 -6.40 -8.37 11.68
C ALA A 75 -4.97 -8.33 11.11
N VAL A 76 -4.19 -9.41 11.26
CA VAL A 76 -2.85 -9.52 10.65
C VAL A 76 -2.91 -9.38 9.12
N ARG A 77 -3.87 -10.02 8.44
CA ARG A 77 -4.03 -9.87 6.98
C ARG A 77 -4.36 -8.45 6.55
N THR A 78 -5.11 -7.71 7.37
CA THR A 78 -5.37 -6.29 7.12
C THR A 78 -4.08 -5.48 7.25
N ALA A 79 -3.35 -5.65 8.35
CA ALA A 79 -2.08 -4.94 8.58
C ALA A 79 -1.02 -5.23 7.51
N TRP A 80 -0.91 -6.48 7.04
CA TRP A 80 -0.02 -6.80 5.91
C TRP A 80 -0.45 -6.13 4.61
N ARG A 81 -1.75 -6.01 4.34
CA ARG A 81 -2.22 -5.31 3.14
C ARG A 81 -1.84 -3.83 3.19
N GLU A 82 -2.06 -3.18 4.33
CA GLU A 82 -1.71 -1.78 4.55
C GLU A 82 -0.19 -1.55 4.40
N GLN A 83 0.63 -2.39 5.05
CA GLN A 83 2.09 -2.32 4.91
C GLN A 83 2.55 -2.56 3.47
N LEU A 84 1.92 -3.51 2.77
CA LEU A 84 2.24 -3.80 1.37
C LEU A 84 1.87 -2.63 0.45
N GLU A 85 0.73 -1.97 0.68
CA GLU A 85 0.32 -0.77 -0.06
C GLU A 85 1.33 0.37 0.15
N ASP A 86 1.75 0.61 1.40
CA ASP A 86 2.76 1.61 1.73
C ASP A 86 4.14 1.28 1.11
N ASP A 87 4.57 0.02 1.22
CA ASP A 87 5.83 -0.46 0.66
C ASP A 87 5.85 -0.32 -0.86
N LEU A 88 4.75 -0.70 -1.53
CA LEU A 88 4.60 -0.57 -2.98
C LEU A 88 4.59 0.90 -3.42
N ALA A 89 3.94 1.78 -2.66
CA ALA A 89 3.92 3.21 -2.95
C ALA A 89 5.30 3.87 -2.79
N ALA A 90 6.13 3.37 -1.87
CA ALA A 90 7.48 3.85 -1.63
C ALA A 90 8.55 3.17 -2.50
N LEU A 91 8.22 2.09 -3.21
CA LEU A 91 9.18 1.28 -3.93
C LEU A 91 9.68 1.96 -5.22
N ASP A 92 10.96 2.33 -5.25
CA ASP A 92 11.65 2.80 -6.46
C ASP A 92 12.75 1.81 -6.88
N LEU A 93 12.35 0.82 -7.69
CA LEU A 93 13.29 -0.15 -8.24
C LEU A 93 14.26 0.47 -9.25
N ARG A 94 13.86 1.54 -9.96
CA ARG A 94 14.70 2.22 -10.94
C ARG A 94 15.89 2.88 -10.24
N ALA A 95 15.64 3.69 -9.21
CA ALA A 95 16.70 4.32 -8.42
C ALA A 95 17.64 3.27 -7.81
N ARG A 96 17.09 2.15 -7.32
CA ARG A 96 17.90 1.04 -6.80
C ARG A 96 18.78 0.41 -7.88
N PHE A 97 18.24 0.10 -9.05
CA PHE A 97 19.00 -0.50 -10.14
C PHE A 97 20.10 0.44 -10.67
N GLU A 98 19.82 1.73 -10.75
CA GLU A 98 20.82 2.74 -11.11
C GLU A 98 21.96 2.84 -10.08
N ALA A 99 21.63 2.78 -8.78
CA ALA A 99 22.63 2.76 -7.70
C ALA A 99 23.50 1.49 -7.73
N GLU A 100 22.91 0.36 -8.11
CA GLU A 100 23.62 -0.92 -8.30
C GLU A 100 24.39 -0.99 -9.64
N GLY A 101 24.33 0.05 -10.48
CA GLY A 101 25.02 0.11 -11.77
C GLY A 101 24.42 -0.80 -12.85
N ARG A 102 23.16 -1.25 -12.68
CA ARG A 102 22.47 -2.06 -13.69
C ARG A 102 22.11 -1.18 -14.88
N THR A 103 22.43 -1.66 -16.08
CA THR A 103 22.25 -0.91 -17.33
C THR A 103 21.05 -1.36 -18.15
N ARG A 104 20.32 -2.38 -17.68
CA ARG A 104 19.14 -2.94 -18.36
C ARG A 104 18.23 -3.63 -17.35
N TRP A 105 16.94 -3.35 -17.39
CA TRP A 105 15.91 -4.10 -16.66
C TRP A 105 14.62 -4.19 -17.46
N SER A 106 13.78 -5.15 -17.09
CA SER A 106 12.45 -5.31 -17.64
C SER A 106 11.43 -4.68 -16.71
N GLU A 107 10.51 -3.91 -17.29
CA GLU A 107 9.41 -3.25 -16.58
C GLU A 107 8.10 -3.64 -17.28
N ALA A 108 7.05 -3.92 -16.51
CA ALA A 108 5.72 -4.14 -17.08
C ALA A 108 4.93 -2.85 -16.97
N ASP A 109 4.28 -2.43 -18.06
CA ASP A 109 3.43 -1.25 -18.04
C ASP A 109 2.08 -1.53 -17.36
N ALA A 110 1.22 -0.52 -17.32
CA ALA A 110 -0.11 -0.61 -16.70
C ALA A 110 -1.04 -1.65 -17.34
N THR A 111 -0.72 -2.16 -18.54
CA THR A 111 -1.46 -3.22 -19.23
C THR A 111 -0.82 -4.59 -19.06
N GLY A 112 0.36 -4.66 -18.44
CA GLY A 112 1.16 -5.86 -18.28
C GLY A 112 2.08 -6.16 -19.47
N GLU A 113 2.23 -5.23 -20.42
CA GLU A 113 3.20 -5.38 -21.50
C GLU A 113 4.61 -5.13 -20.97
N VAL A 114 5.53 -6.05 -21.26
CA VAL A 114 6.91 -5.97 -20.76
C VAL A 114 7.77 -5.15 -21.73
N THR A 115 8.28 -4.03 -21.24
CA THR A 115 9.31 -3.23 -21.92
C THR A 115 10.68 -3.48 -21.31
N VAL A 116 11.71 -3.20 -22.09
CA VAL A 116 13.10 -3.24 -21.62
C VAL A 116 13.60 -1.81 -21.52
N GLU A 117 13.83 -1.36 -20.31
CA GLU A 117 14.32 -0.02 -20.01
C GLU A 117 15.86 0.00 -20.03
N MET A 118 16.40 1.08 -20.61
CA MET A 118 17.81 1.42 -20.54
C MET A 118 17.92 2.81 -19.90
N PRO A 119 18.78 3.01 -18.88
CA PRO A 119 18.95 4.32 -18.28
C PRO A 119 19.50 5.30 -19.34
N ALA A 120 18.89 6.49 -19.42
CA ALA A 120 19.33 7.51 -20.37
C ALA A 120 20.82 7.84 -20.16
N PRO A 121 21.61 8.07 -21.22
CA PRO A 121 23.03 8.37 -21.07
C PRO A 121 23.20 9.62 -20.20
N LYS A 122 23.98 9.51 -19.11
CA LYS A 122 24.31 10.64 -18.23
C LYS A 122 24.87 11.77 -19.10
N LYS A 123 24.17 12.91 -19.17
CA LYS A 123 24.64 14.09 -19.91
C LYS A 123 26.01 14.48 -19.35
N PRO A 124 27.04 14.70 -20.21
CA PRO A 124 28.36 15.07 -19.72
C PRO A 124 28.29 16.42 -19.00
N ALA A 125 28.90 16.48 -17.81
CA ALA A 125 29.01 17.71 -17.05
C ALA A 125 29.66 18.80 -17.93
N LYS A 126 28.99 19.96 -18.07
CA LYS A 126 29.55 21.13 -18.76
C LYS A 126 30.86 21.51 -18.07
N LYS A 127 31.99 21.35 -18.77
CA LYS A 127 33.29 21.90 -18.34
C LYS A 127 33.13 23.41 -18.20
N VAL A 128 33.13 23.92 -16.97
CA VAL A 128 33.26 25.35 -16.70
C VAL A 128 34.68 25.73 -17.11
N ALA A 129 34.81 26.47 -18.23
CA ALA A 129 36.09 26.97 -18.69
C ALA A 129 36.65 27.97 -17.67
N SER A 130 37.71 27.59 -16.98
CA SER A 130 38.49 28.48 -16.13
C SER A 130 39.17 29.55 -16.99
N ARG A 131 38.71 30.81 -16.91
CA ARG A 131 39.43 31.96 -17.48
C ARG A 131 40.65 32.25 -16.60
N SER A 132 41.85 31.96 -17.09
CA SER A 132 43.10 32.40 -16.47
C SER A 132 43.22 33.93 -16.51
N PRO A 133 43.72 34.60 -15.45
CA PRO A 133 43.87 36.04 -15.43
C PRO A 133 45.11 36.48 -16.23
N LYS A 134 44.91 37.48 -17.09
CA LYS A 134 45.93 38.10 -17.94
C LYS A 134 46.86 38.93 -17.05
N ARG A 135 48.15 38.55 -16.98
CA ARG A 135 49.20 39.33 -16.31
C ARG A 135 49.33 40.71 -16.98
N ALA A 136 49.14 41.78 -16.21
CA ALA A 136 49.49 43.13 -16.60
C ALA A 136 51.01 43.32 -16.41
N ARG A 137 51.62 44.04 -17.35
CA ARG A 137 53.03 44.43 -17.38
C ARG A 137 53.10 45.93 -17.20
#